data_AF-B3RWU0-F1
#
_entry.id   AF-B3RWU0-F1
#
_cell.length_a   1.000
_cell.length_b   1.000
_cell.length_c   1.000
_cell.angle_alpha   90.00
_cell.angle_beta   90.00
_cell.angle_gamma   90.00
#
_symmetry.space_group_name_H-M   'P 1'
#
loop_
_entity.id
_entity.type
_entity.pdbx_description
1 polymer ?
#
loop_
_entity_poly.entity_id
_entity_poly.type
_entity_poly.pdbx_seq_one_letter_code
_entity_poly.pdbx_strand_id
1 'polypeptide(L)'
;MESLQREFNGIVGPITQANMEAVCQIEQECFPSDEAASPEQLMNRFEVASELFLGYEVHGNIIAFICGTRCNDELLTAQSIHEHVADGKTLCIHSVCVTGNFRRKGQQSNGLRSDSETYQGPSINK
;
A
#
# COMPACT_ATOMS: atom_id res chain seq x y z
N MET A 1 2.11 10.65 -26.58
CA MET A 1 2.93 9.72 -25.75
C MET A 1 4.01 10.46 -24.97
N GLU A 2 4.71 11.44 -25.55
CA GLU A 2 5.67 12.30 -24.79
C GLU A 2 5.02 13.13 -23.67
N SER A 3 3.76 13.56 -23.84
CA SER A 3 3.02 14.30 -22.82
C SER A 3 2.76 13.49 -21.55
N LEU A 4 2.50 12.19 -21.68
CA LEU A 4 2.29 11.29 -20.54
C LEU A 4 3.60 11.02 -19.80
N GLN A 5 4.71 10.83 -20.52
CA GLN A 5 6.01 10.58 -19.89
C GLN A 5 6.50 11.76 -19.04
N ARG A 6 6.16 13.00 -19.40
CA ARG A 6 6.44 14.19 -18.55
C ARG A 6 5.56 14.27 -17.31
N GLU A 7 4.29 13.86 -17.42
CA GLU A 7 3.31 13.90 -16.32
C GLU A 7 3.64 12.93 -15.18
N PHE A 8 4.44 11.90 -15.47
CA PHE A 8 4.84 10.87 -14.52
C PHE A 8 6.35 10.83 -14.27
N ASN A 9 7.12 11.86 -14.62
CA ASN A 9 8.56 11.86 -14.35
C ASN A 9 8.82 12.19 -12.88
N GLY A 10 8.87 11.13 -12.06
CA GLY A 10 9.04 11.21 -10.62
C GLY A 10 10.31 10.55 -10.11
N ILE A 11 10.49 10.62 -8.80
CA ILE A 11 11.63 10.05 -8.08
C ILE A 11 11.10 9.03 -7.07
N VAL A 12 11.69 7.84 -7.06
CA VAL A 12 11.47 6.86 -5.98
C VAL A 12 12.47 7.15 -4.86
N GLY A 13 11.99 7.22 -3.62
CA GLY A 13 12.85 7.51 -2.47
C GLY A 13 12.24 7.05 -1.14
N PRO A 14 13.01 7.13 -0.04
CA PRO A 14 12.51 6.81 1.29
C PRO A 14 11.44 7.83 1.73
N ILE A 15 10.41 7.34 2.43
CA ILE A 15 9.44 8.20 3.10
C ILE A 15 10.06 8.78 4.37
N THR A 16 9.87 10.08 4.59
CA THR A 16 10.26 10.75 5.84
C THR A 16 9.02 11.03 6.69
N GLN A 17 9.23 11.39 7.97
CA GLN A 17 8.12 11.77 8.86
C GLN A 17 7.26 12.91 8.27
N ALA A 18 7.86 13.85 7.53
CA ALA A 18 7.12 14.93 6.88
C ALA A 18 6.18 14.45 5.76
N ASN A 19 6.40 13.25 5.22
CA ASN A 19 5.56 12.66 4.17
C ASN A 19 4.42 11.82 4.74
N MET A 20 4.40 11.52 6.05
CA MET A 20 3.44 10.58 6.64
C MET A 20 1.99 11.07 6.56
N GLU A 21 1.75 12.38 6.58
CA GLU A 21 0.41 12.92 6.35
C GLU A 21 -0.12 12.54 4.96
N ALA A 22 0.70 12.70 3.92
CA ALA A 22 0.34 12.31 2.55
C ALA A 22 0.15 10.80 2.42
N VAL A 23 0.98 9.99 3.09
CA VAL A 23 0.85 8.52 3.10
C VAL A 23 -0.50 8.09 3.70
N CYS A 24 -0.88 8.66 4.85
CA CYS A 24 -2.17 8.36 5.49
C CYS A 24 -3.37 8.77 4.62
N GLN A 25 -3.30 9.92 3.96
CA GLN A 25 -4.35 10.35 3.03
C GLN A 25 -4.48 9.38 1.85
N ILE A 26 -3.36 9.00 1.24
CA ILE A 26 -3.35 8.07 0.11
C ILE A 26 -3.89 6.69 0.53
N GLU A 27 -3.54 6.18 1.72
CA GLU A 27 -4.08 4.91 2.24
C GLU A 27 -5.62 4.95 2.33
N GLN A 28 -6.15 6.01 2.94
CA GLN A 28 -7.60 6.19 3.12
C GLN A 28 -8.35 6.41 1.80
N GLU A 29 -7.70 6.99 0.79
CA GLU A 29 -8.26 7.05 -0.56
C GLU A 29 -8.23 5.68 -1.27
N CYS A 30 -7.27 4.83 -0.91
CA CYS A 30 -7.00 3.58 -1.62
C CYS A 30 -7.89 2.43 -1.15
N PHE A 31 -8.37 2.47 0.09
CA PHE A 31 -9.15 1.42 0.74
C PHE A 31 -10.43 1.97 1.40
N PRO A 32 -11.51 1.18 1.49
CA PRO A 32 -12.63 1.46 2.36
C PRO A 32 -12.21 1.70 3.82
N SER A 33 -13.00 2.46 4.59
CA SER A 33 -12.63 2.85 5.96
C SER A 33 -12.44 1.69 6.94
N ASP A 34 -13.03 0.53 6.65
CA ASP A 34 -12.94 -0.71 7.43
C ASP A 34 -11.74 -1.60 7.04
N GLU A 35 -11.12 -1.33 5.89
CA GLU A 35 -9.92 -2.03 5.40
C GLU A 35 -8.65 -1.17 5.49
N ALA A 36 -8.80 0.16 5.41
CA ALA A 36 -7.69 1.11 5.48
C ALA A 36 -6.96 1.02 6.82
N ALA A 37 -5.63 1.00 6.79
CA ALA A 37 -4.86 1.18 8.01
C ALA A 37 -5.16 2.57 8.61
N SER A 38 -5.42 2.62 9.91
CA SER A 38 -5.60 3.89 10.61
C SER A 38 -4.28 4.69 10.60
N PRO A 39 -4.34 6.03 10.72
CA PRO A 39 -3.12 6.85 10.81
C PRO A 39 -2.17 6.40 11.93
N GLU A 40 -2.73 5.96 13.06
CA GLU A 40 -1.97 5.42 14.18
C GLU A 40 -1.27 4.10 13.80
N GLN A 41 -1.96 3.19 13.12
CA GLN A 41 -1.36 1.93 12.65
C GLN A 41 -0.23 2.17 11.65
N LEU A 42 -0.41 3.11 10.71
CA LEU A 42 0.63 3.48 9.75
C LEU A 42 1.83 4.13 10.44
N MET A 43 1.60 5.02 11.41
CA MET A 43 2.67 5.65 12.16
C MET A 43 3.45 4.62 13.00
N ASN A 44 2.76 3.71 13.69
CA ASN A 44 3.41 2.64 14.46
C ASN A 44 4.30 1.76 13.58
N ARG A 45 3.85 1.42 12.35
CA ARG A 45 4.66 0.68 11.38
C ARG A 45 5.86 1.49 10.91
N PHE A 46 5.68 2.79 10.67
CA PHE A 46 6.75 3.68 10.25
C PHE A 46 7.82 3.85 11.34
N GLU A 47 7.44 3.98 12.60
CA GLU A 47 8.37 4.12 13.72
C GLU A 47 9.31 2.92 13.87
N VAL A 48 8.82 1.71 13.60
CA VAL A 48 9.62 0.48 13.73
C VAL A 48 10.35 0.07 12.46
N ALA A 49 9.90 0.52 11.29
CA ALA A 49 10.37 0.01 10.00
C ALA A 49 10.43 1.08 8.89
N SER A 50 10.73 2.33 9.23
CA SER A 50 10.77 3.46 8.28
C SER A 50 11.62 3.19 7.04
N GLU A 51 12.67 2.38 7.14
CA GLU A 51 13.54 1.97 6.05
C GLU A 51 12.85 1.10 4.98
N LEU A 52 11.69 0.52 5.33
CA LEU A 52 10.86 -0.29 4.45
C LEU A 52 9.70 0.51 3.84
N PHE A 53 9.68 1.83 4.03
CA PHE A 53 8.72 2.72 3.39
C PHE A 53 9.36 3.44 2.21
N LEU A 54 8.79 3.22 1.03
CA LEU A 54 9.20 3.86 -0.21
C LEU A 54 8.06 4.67 -0.78
N GLY A 55 8.37 5.89 -1.22
CA GLY A 55 7.46 6.81 -1.88
C GLY A 55 7.84 7.01 -3.34
N TYR A 56 6.83 7.28 -4.17
CA TYR A 56 7.02 7.83 -5.50
C TYR A 56 6.56 9.29 -5.51
N GLU A 57 7.52 10.19 -5.71
CA GLU A 57 7.30 11.62 -5.73
C GLU A 57 7.24 12.16 -7.15
N VAL A 58 6.18 12.90 -7.48
CA VAL A 58 6.06 13.64 -8.73
C VAL A 58 5.83 15.11 -8.40
N HIS A 59 6.72 15.97 -8.89
CA HIS A 59 6.68 17.42 -8.66
C HIS A 59 6.55 17.83 -7.17
N GLY A 60 7.28 17.17 -6.27
CA GLY A 60 7.23 17.47 -4.83
C GLY A 60 6.07 16.84 -4.05
N ASN A 61 5.22 16.05 -4.71
CA ASN A 61 4.08 15.39 -4.08
C ASN A 61 4.25 13.87 -4.11
N ILE A 62 4.03 13.21 -2.98
CA ILE A 62 3.92 11.75 -2.95
C ILE A 62 2.63 11.36 -3.65
N ILE A 63 2.74 10.55 -4.70
CA ILE A 63 1.59 10.05 -5.46
C ILE A 63 1.39 8.54 -5.35
N ALA A 64 2.40 7.84 -4.81
CA ALA A 64 2.31 6.43 -4.48
C ALA A 64 3.24 6.11 -3.33
N PHE A 65 2.94 5.05 -2.59
CA PHE A 65 3.84 4.52 -1.59
C PHE A 65 3.69 3.01 -1.46
N ILE A 66 4.73 2.38 -0.91
CA ILE A 66 4.76 1.00 -0.46
C ILE A 66 5.24 1.02 0.98
N CYS A 67 4.58 0.25 1.86
CA CYS A 67 5.05 0.07 3.23
C CYS A 67 5.03 -1.40 3.65
N GLY A 68 5.94 -1.73 4.57
CA GLY A 68 6.10 -3.09 5.04
C GLY A 68 6.77 -3.16 6.41
N THR A 69 6.72 -4.34 7.02
CA THR A 69 7.54 -4.71 8.18
C THR A 69 8.31 -5.99 7.85
N ARG A 70 9.24 -6.40 8.72
CA ARG A 70 9.90 -7.70 8.60
C ARG A 70 9.38 -8.65 9.67
N CYS A 71 9.23 -9.92 9.34
CA CYS A 71 8.97 -10.98 10.30
C CYS A 71 9.92 -12.17 10.09
N ASN A 72 9.95 -13.09 11.05
CA ASN A 72 10.75 -14.31 10.98
C ASN A 72 10.00 -15.52 10.38
N ASP A 73 8.68 -15.41 10.22
CA ASP A 73 7.86 -16.51 9.73
C ASP A 73 7.97 -16.65 8.21
N GLU A 74 8.00 -17.89 7.72
CA GLU A 74 7.97 -18.19 6.28
C GLU A 74 6.58 -18.00 5.67
N LEU A 75 5.54 -17.96 6.50
CA LEU A 75 4.15 -17.75 6.10
C LEU A 75 3.56 -16.54 6.83
N LEU A 76 2.88 -15.66 6.08
CA LEU A 76 2.11 -14.55 6.64
C LEU A 76 0.93 -15.09 7.44
N THR A 77 0.99 -14.93 8.76
CA THR A 77 -0.11 -15.21 9.69
C THR A 77 -0.62 -13.89 10.24
N ALA A 78 -1.86 -13.85 10.75
CA ALA A 78 -2.41 -12.62 11.36
C ALA A 78 -1.54 -12.10 12.53
N GLN A 79 -0.79 -12.97 13.22
CA GLN A 79 0.15 -12.57 14.26
C GLN A 79 1.45 -11.98 13.68
N SER A 80 2.01 -12.56 12.61
CA SER A 80 3.28 -12.10 12.03
C SER A 80 3.19 -10.76 11.29
N ILE A 81 1.98 -10.28 11.01
CA ILE A 81 1.70 -8.94 10.48
C ILE A 81 1.94 -7.84 11.54
N HIS A 82 1.88 -8.16 12.82
CA HIS A 82 2.02 -7.18 13.92
C HIS A 82 3.40 -7.17 14.60
N GLU A 83 4.24 -8.17 14.36
CA GLU A 83 5.58 -8.25 14.93
C GLU A 83 6.62 -7.80 13.90
N HIS A 84 7.29 -6.67 14.18
CA HIS A 84 8.49 -6.29 13.44
C HIS A 84 9.73 -6.94 14.05
N VAL A 85 10.49 -7.64 13.22
CA VAL A 85 11.82 -8.18 13.55
C VAL A 85 12.83 -7.57 12.59
N ALA A 86 13.73 -6.71 13.09
CA ALA A 86 14.68 -5.96 12.27
C ALA A 86 15.51 -6.84 11.31
N ASP A 87 15.95 -8.02 11.78
CA ASP A 87 16.72 -9.00 10.99
C ASP A 87 15.85 -10.13 10.39
N GLY A 88 14.54 -9.92 10.34
CA GLY A 88 13.59 -10.86 9.78
C GLY A 88 13.86 -11.14 8.30
N LYS A 89 13.71 -12.41 7.92
CA LYS A 89 14.00 -12.88 6.55
C LYS A 89 12.86 -12.60 5.58
N THR A 90 11.66 -12.33 6.10
CA THR A 90 10.45 -12.13 5.30
C THR A 90 10.02 -10.67 5.37
N LEU A 91 9.90 -10.02 4.20
CA LEU A 91 9.28 -8.70 4.07
C LEU A 91 7.77 -8.85 3.95
N CYS A 92 7.02 -8.35 4.92
CA CYS A 92 5.57 -8.29 4.92
C CYS A 92 5.12 -6.94 4.36
N ILE A 93 4.68 -6.92 3.09
CA ILE A 93 4.11 -5.72 2.49
C ILE A 93 2.68 -5.55 3.01
N HIS A 94 2.41 -4.42 3.66
CA HIS A 94 1.08 -4.10 4.21
C HIS A 94 0.23 -3.33 3.21
N SER A 95 0.82 -2.34 2.53
CA SER A 95 0.10 -1.48 1.60
C SER A 95 0.94 -1.18 0.36
N VAL A 96 0.27 -1.15 -0.80
CA VAL A 96 0.80 -0.67 -2.09
C VAL A 96 -0.26 0.24 -2.68
N CYS A 97 -0.01 1.55 -2.64
CA CYS A 97 -1.04 2.55 -2.88
C CYS A 97 -0.59 3.56 -3.93
N VAL A 98 -1.52 3.98 -4.78
CA VAL A 98 -1.35 5.02 -5.79
C VAL A 98 -2.59 5.90 -5.73
N THR A 99 -2.45 7.22 -5.67
CA THR A 99 -3.62 8.12 -5.58
C THR A 99 -4.52 7.97 -6.81
N GLY A 100 -5.82 8.21 -6.61
CA GLY A 100 -6.85 8.00 -7.64
C GLY A 100 -6.58 8.74 -8.96
N ASN A 101 -5.96 9.93 -8.89
CA ASN A 101 -5.63 10.74 -10.07
C ASN A 101 -4.57 10.11 -10.99
N PHE A 102 -3.84 9.12 -10.49
CA PHE A 102 -2.75 8.43 -11.18
C PHE A 102 -3.00 6.92 -11.37
N ARG A 103 -4.14 6.39 -10.89
CA ARG A 103 -4.58 5.01 -11.14
C ARG A 103 -4.99 4.83 -12.60
N ARG A 104 -4.72 3.65 -13.19
CA ARG A 104 -5.18 3.20 -14.51
C ARG A 104 -4.75 4.02 -15.75
N LYS A 105 -3.80 4.96 -15.65
CA LYS A 105 -3.30 5.69 -16.84
C LYS A 105 -2.27 4.90 -17.69
N GLY A 106 -1.90 3.70 -17.26
CA GLY A 106 -1.07 2.75 -18.01
C GLY A 106 -1.81 1.51 -18.55
N GLN A 107 -3.14 1.42 -18.38
CA GLN A 107 -3.93 0.31 -18.92
C GLN A 107 -5.16 0.81 -19.66
N GLN A 108 -5.09 0.85 -21.00
CA GLN A 108 -6.23 0.39 -21.79
C GLN A 108 -6.36 -1.12 -21.55
N SER A 109 -7.01 -1.51 -20.45
CA SER A 109 -7.60 -2.83 -20.33
C SER A 109 -9.11 -2.66 -20.45
N ASN A 110 -9.60 -3.07 -21.61
CA ASN A 110 -11.01 -3.26 -21.88
C ASN A 110 -11.55 -4.29 -20.87
N GLY A 111 -12.48 -3.90 -20.00
CA GLY A 111 -13.26 -4.82 -19.16
C GLY A 111 -12.61 -5.26 -17.85
N LEU A 112 -13.11 -4.70 -16.75
CA LEU A 112 -13.54 -5.47 -15.57
C LEU A 112 -14.36 -4.51 -14.70
N ARG A 113 -15.68 -4.57 -14.89
CA ARG A 113 -16.65 -4.15 -13.89
C ARG A 113 -16.43 -5.03 -12.66
N SER A 114 -16.31 -4.42 -11.50
CA SER A 114 -16.43 -5.12 -10.22
C SER A 114 -17.91 -5.42 -9.99
N ASP A 115 -18.36 -6.59 -10.42
CA ASP A 115 -19.57 -7.18 -9.84
C ASP A 115 -19.13 -7.78 -8.50
N SER A 116 -19.61 -7.17 -7.42
CA SER A 116 -19.51 -7.70 -6.06
C SER A 116 -20.40 -8.95 -5.97
N GLU A 117 -19.88 -10.11 -6.33
CA GLU A 117 -20.52 -11.39 -5.99
C GLU A 117 -19.96 -11.91 -4.67
N THR A 118 -20.80 -11.78 -3.64
CA THR A 118 -20.70 -12.45 -2.35
C THR A 118 -20.46 -13.94 -2.54
N TYR A 119 -19.28 -14.43 -2.14
CA TYR A 119 -18.98 -15.85 -2.08
C TYR A 119 -19.77 -16.49 -0.92
N GLN A 120 -20.86 -17.19 -1.22
CA GLN A 120 -21.44 -18.17 -0.29
C GLN A 120 -20.68 -19.48 -0.42
N GLY A 121 -19.91 -19.84 0.61
CA GLY A 121 -19.23 -21.13 0.70
C GLY A 121 -20.24 -22.30 0.74
N PRO A 122 -19.81 -23.53 0.40
CA PRO A 122 -20.73 -24.64 0.24
C PRO A 122 -21.29 -25.12 1.59
N SER A 123 -22.62 -25.22 1.67
CA SER A 123 -23.35 -25.87 2.75
C SER A 123 -23.00 -27.36 2.82
N ILE A 124 -22.25 -27.75 3.84
CA ILE A 124 -22.07 -29.15 4.23
C ILE A 124 -23.36 -29.66 4.91
N ASN A 125 -24.12 -30.48 4.18
CA ASN A 125 -25.24 -31.23 4.75
C ASN A 125 -24.71 -32.27 5.75
N LYS A 126 -25.23 -32.26 6.98
CA LYS A 126 -25.19 -33.37 7.92
C LYS A 126 -26.40 -34.26 7.74
#